data_AF-A0A2D6G9D6-F1
#
_entry.id   AF-A0A2D6G9D6-F1
#
_cell.length_a   1.000
_cell.length_b   1.000
_cell.length_c   1.000
_cell.angle_alpha   90.00
_cell.angle_beta   90.00
_cell.angle_gamma   90.00
#
_symmetry.space_group_name_H-M   'P 1'
#
loop_
_entity.id
_entity.type
_entity.pdbx_description
1 polymer ?
#
loop_
_entity_poly.entity_id
_entity_poly.type
_entity_poly.pdbx_seq_one_letter_code
_entity_poly.pdbx_strand_id
1 'polypeptide(L)'
;MPPSGQELLDQSIAACKEVAEGLGDQNKDWETSVAEIVENFGEVSGTFFFKTMPSIPAARTAVKDATALLELKNQGDWSGFAPALEQMIKTAQNVIDKAGMKGTTLT
;
A
#
# COMPACT_ATOMS: atom_id res chain seq x y z
N MET A 1 14.52 7.49 -16.44
CA MET A 1 13.10 7.91 -16.54
C MET A 1 12.49 7.87 -15.16
N PRO A 2 11.57 8.78 -14.80
CA PRO A 2 10.80 8.63 -13.57
C PRO A 2 9.95 7.34 -13.65
N PRO A 3 9.75 6.62 -12.53
CA PRO A 3 8.97 5.39 -12.53
C PRO A 3 7.52 5.67 -12.93
N SER A 4 6.92 4.72 -13.65
CA SER A 4 5.51 4.74 -13.99
C SER A 4 4.63 4.56 -12.75
N GLY A 5 3.34 4.91 -12.86
CA GLY A 5 2.36 4.63 -11.81
C GLY A 5 2.31 3.15 -11.45
N GLN A 6 2.38 2.27 -12.45
CA GLN A 6 2.41 0.83 -12.26
C GLN A 6 3.66 0.38 -11.49
N GLU A 7 4.86 0.79 -11.90
CA GLU A 7 6.11 0.42 -11.19
C GLU A 7 6.12 0.89 -9.73
N LEU A 8 5.49 2.04 -9.43
CA LEU A 8 5.34 2.51 -8.05
C LEU A 8 4.37 1.64 -7.25
N LEU A 9 3.28 1.17 -7.85
CA LEU A 9 2.37 0.25 -7.18
C LEU A 9 3.01 -1.13 -6.98
N ASP A 10 3.73 -1.67 -7.96
CA ASP A 10 4.48 -2.93 -7.82
C ASP A 10 5.49 -2.86 -6.66
N GLN A 11 6.21 -1.74 -6.52
CA GLN A 11 7.09 -1.51 -5.37
C GLN A 11 6.33 -1.48 -4.04
N SER A 12 5.20 -0.79 -4.01
CA SER A 12 4.37 -0.72 -2.79
C SER A 12 3.81 -2.09 -2.41
N ILE A 13 3.38 -2.89 -3.40
CA ILE A 13 2.90 -4.26 -3.24
C ILE A 13 3.99 -5.15 -2.66
N ALA A 14 5.21 -5.08 -3.21
CA ALA A 14 6.34 -5.87 -2.72
C ALA A 14 6.62 -5.57 -1.24
N ALA A 15 6.72 -4.29 -0.87
CA ALA A 15 6.93 -3.88 0.51
C ALA A 15 5.78 -4.30 1.44
N CYS A 16 4.52 -4.18 1.00
CA CYS A 16 3.37 -4.62 1.80
C CYS A 16 3.32 -6.15 1.99
N LYS A 17 3.74 -6.94 1.00
CA LYS A 17 3.88 -8.39 1.15
C LYS A 17 4.92 -8.74 2.22
N GLU A 18 6.08 -8.09 2.17
CA GLU A 18 7.11 -8.27 3.20
C GLU A 18 6.59 -7.81 4.58
N VAL A 19 5.76 -6.77 4.65
CA VAL A 19 5.12 -6.35 5.90
C VAL A 19 4.17 -7.43 6.43
N ALA A 20 3.33 -8.01 5.57
CA ALA A 20 2.36 -9.05 5.96
C ALA A 20 3.04 -10.34 6.45
N GLU A 21 4.23 -10.69 5.94
CA GLU A 21 4.93 -11.91 6.36
C GLU A 21 5.23 -11.92 7.87
N GLY A 22 4.57 -12.82 8.61
CA GLY A 22 4.72 -12.94 10.07
C GLY A 22 4.03 -11.83 10.88
N LEU A 23 3.23 -10.98 10.23
CA LEU A 23 2.43 -9.97 10.93
C LEU A 23 1.24 -10.61 11.65
N GLY A 24 0.65 -11.68 11.11
CA GLY A 24 -0.47 -12.40 11.72
C GLY A 24 -0.16 -13.05 13.07
N ASP A 25 1.12 -13.32 13.36
CA ASP A 25 1.57 -13.77 14.69
C ASP A 25 1.48 -12.66 15.75
N GLN A 26 1.56 -11.39 15.33
CA GLN A 26 1.42 -10.22 16.19
C GLN A 26 -0.02 -9.69 16.21
N ASN A 27 -0.59 -9.48 15.03
CA ASN A 27 -1.93 -8.93 14.87
C ASN A 27 -2.52 -9.36 13.52
N LYS A 28 -3.55 -10.21 13.58
CA LYS A 28 -4.26 -10.70 12.39
C LYS A 28 -5.07 -9.63 11.68
N ASP A 29 -5.61 -8.66 12.41
CA ASP A 29 -6.35 -7.55 11.81
C ASP A 29 -5.40 -6.69 10.96
N TRP A 30 -4.19 -6.44 11.44
CA TRP A 30 -3.17 -5.73 10.66
C TRP A 30 -2.72 -6.50 9.41
N GLU A 31 -2.49 -7.82 9.54
CA GLU A 31 -2.20 -8.68 8.39
C GLU A 31 -3.31 -8.62 7.35
N THR A 32 -4.57 -8.65 7.80
CA THR A 32 -5.75 -8.57 6.92
C THR A 32 -5.78 -7.24 6.17
N SER A 33 -5.66 -6.10 6.86
CA SER A 33 -5.66 -4.79 6.20
C SER A 33 -4.50 -4.64 5.20
N VAL A 34 -3.31 -5.15 5.51
CA VAL A 34 -2.16 -5.11 4.59
C VAL A 34 -2.39 -6.02 3.38
N ALA A 35 -2.99 -7.20 3.56
CA ALA A 35 -3.36 -8.10 2.48
C ALA A 35 -4.41 -7.45 1.55
N GLU A 36 -5.44 -6.80 2.11
CA GLU A 36 -6.44 -6.07 1.33
C GLU A 36 -5.81 -4.95 0.50
N ILE A 37 -4.84 -4.21 1.05
CA ILE A 37 -4.08 -3.19 0.30
C ILE A 37 -3.33 -3.82 -0.88
N VAL A 38 -2.66 -4.96 -0.67
CA VAL A 38 -1.92 -5.69 -1.71
C VAL A 38 -2.84 -6.12 -2.85
N GLU A 39 -4.01 -6.70 -2.51
CA GLU A 39 -5.00 -7.14 -3.50
C GLU A 39 -5.51 -5.94 -4.31
N ASN A 40 -5.94 -4.87 -3.63
CA ASN A 40 -6.45 -3.66 -4.27
C ASN A 40 -5.40 -2.99 -5.17
N PHE A 41 -4.14 -2.92 -4.72
CA PHE A 41 -3.05 -2.38 -5.54
C PHE A 41 -2.80 -3.25 -6.77
N GLY A 42 -2.89 -4.57 -6.63
CA GLY A 42 -2.85 -5.49 -7.76
C GLY A 42 -3.93 -5.16 -8.80
N GLU A 43 -5.18 -4.98 -8.35
CA GLU A 43 -6.31 -4.63 -9.22
C GLU A 43 -6.12 -3.27 -9.92
N VAL A 44 -5.75 -2.23 -9.17
CA VAL A 44 -5.62 -0.88 -9.74
C VAL A 44 -4.37 -0.71 -10.60
N SER A 45 -3.28 -1.46 -10.33
CA SER A 45 -2.06 -1.44 -11.15
C SER A 45 -2.31 -1.88 -12.60
N GLY A 46 -3.30 -2.75 -12.80
CA GLY A 46 -3.71 -3.22 -14.11
C GLY A 46 -4.50 -2.20 -14.93
N THR A 47 -4.98 -1.12 -14.32
CA THR A 47 -5.84 -0.13 -14.96
C THR A 47 -5.07 0.78 -15.93
N PHE A 48 -5.77 1.31 -16.92
CA PHE A 48 -5.18 2.20 -17.93
C PHE A 48 -4.56 3.45 -17.30
N PHE A 49 -5.12 3.94 -16.19
CA PHE A 49 -4.61 5.10 -15.46
C PHE A 49 -3.17 4.89 -14.98
N PHE A 50 -2.89 3.80 -14.25
CA PHE A 50 -1.55 3.55 -13.71
C PHE A 50 -0.53 3.10 -14.77
N LYS A 51 -1.00 2.48 -15.85
CA LYS A 51 -0.15 2.08 -16.99
C LYS A 51 0.34 3.25 -17.83
N THR A 52 -0.45 4.32 -17.95
CA THR A 52 -0.17 5.42 -18.90
C THR A 52 0.24 6.72 -18.25
N MET A 53 -0.07 6.92 -16.96
CA MET A 53 0.27 8.15 -16.25
C MET A 53 1.58 7.98 -15.47
N PRO A 54 2.66 8.66 -15.87
CA PRO A 54 3.90 8.66 -15.09
C PRO A 54 3.74 9.52 -13.82
N SER A 55 4.40 9.13 -12.73
CA SER A 55 4.50 9.93 -11.50
C SER A 55 3.18 10.30 -10.82
N ILE A 56 2.31 9.31 -10.59
CA ILE A 56 1.09 9.50 -9.79
C ILE A 56 1.48 9.80 -8.32
N PRO A 57 1.15 10.98 -7.76
CA PRO A 57 1.57 11.35 -6.41
C PRO A 57 1.08 10.39 -5.32
N ALA A 58 -0.13 9.84 -5.49
CA ALA A 58 -0.69 8.85 -4.57
C ALA A 58 0.13 7.55 -4.55
N ALA A 59 0.55 7.05 -5.71
CA ALA A 59 1.40 5.85 -5.80
C ALA A 59 2.79 6.08 -5.18
N ARG A 60 3.38 7.28 -5.34
CA ARG A 60 4.64 7.63 -4.68
C ARG A 60 4.49 7.68 -3.15
N THR A 61 3.36 8.19 -2.68
CA THR A 61 3.05 8.22 -1.25
C THR A 61 2.88 6.81 -0.71
N ALA A 62 2.22 5.93 -1.47
CA ALA A 62 2.06 4.52 -1.11
C ALA A 62 3.40 3.79 -0.95
N VAL A 63 4.37 4.02 -1.83
CA VAL A 63 5.72 3.45 -1.68
C VAL A 63 6.38 3.91 -0.37
N LYS A 64 6.25 5.21 -0.07
CA LYS A 64 6.83 5.80 1.14
C LYS A 64 6.20 5.21 2.40
N ASP A 65 4.88 5.14 2.46
CA ASP A 65 4.14 4.61 3.60
C ASP A 65 4.41 3.11 3.79
N ALA A 66 4.45 2.33 2.70
CA ALA A 66 4.78 0.90 2.75
C ALA A 66 6.22 0.65 3.23
N THR A 67 7.17 1.48 2.80
CA THR A 67 8.58 1.40 3.26
C THR A 67 8.67 1.74 4.75
N ALA A 68 7.98 2.79 5.20
CA ALA A 68 7.96 3.17 6.61
C ALA A 68 7.35 2.05 7.49
N LEU A 69 6.27 1.40 7.03
CA LEU A 69 5.70 0.24 7.71
C LEU A 69 6.68 -0.92 7.83
N LEU A 70 7.42 -1.21 6.74
CA LEU A 70 8.42 -2.26 6.74
C LEU A 70 9.57 -1.94 7.71
N GLU A 71 10.03 -0.69 7.76
CA GLU A 71 11.04 -0.25 8.73
C GLU A 71 10.55 -0.40 10.17
N LEU A 72 9.32 0.04 10.48
CA LEU A 72 8.73 -0.09 11.82
C LEU A 72 8.57 -1.56 12.24
N LYS A 73 8.12 -2.43 11.33
CA LYS A 73 8.04 -3.87 11.55
C LYS A 73 9.42 -4.47 11.86
N ASN A 74 10.44 -4.13 11.06
CA ASN A 74 11.80 -4.62 11.25
C ASN A 74 12.43 -4.14 12.57
N GLN A 75 12.02 -2.96 13.05
CA GLN A 75 12.42 -2.44 14.36
C GLN A 75 11.61 -3.04 15.52
N GLY A 76 10.51 -3.74 15.23
CA GLY A 76 9.55 -4.20 16.23
C GLY A 76 8.79 -3.06 16.92
N ASP A 77 8.73 -1.87 16.29
CA ASP A 77 8.04 -0.70 16.84
C ASP A 77 6.54 -0.75 16.55
N TRP A 78 5.83 -1.59 17.31
CA TRP A 78 4.39 -1.79 17.14
C TRP A 78 3.56 -0.55 17.51
N SER A 79 4.10 0.33 18.36
CA SER A 79 3.44 1.58 18.76
C SER A 79 3.40 2.59 17.61
N GLY A 80 4.46 2.70 16.81
CA GLY A 80 4.47 3.49 15.58
C GLY A 80 3.84 2.76 14.38
N PHE A 81 3.84 1.42 14.39
CA PHE A 81 3.25 0.62 13.32
C PHE A 81 1.75 0.86 13.15
N ALA A 82 0.97 0.84 14.24
CA ALA A 82 -0.48 1.03 14.18
C ALA A 82 -0.91 2.34 13.48
N PRO A 83 -0.44 3.54 13.89
CA PRO A 83 -0.79 4.78 13.20
C PRO A 83 -0.19 4.88 11.79
N ALA A 84 0.95 4.23 11.53
CA ALA A 84 1.51 4.14 10.18
C ALA A 84 0.62 3.29 9.25
N LEU A 85 0.01 2.23 9.77
CA LEU A 85 -0.91 1.38 9.01
C LEU A 85 -2.20 2.13 8.68
N GLU A 86 -2.78 2.85 9.63
CA GLU A 86 -3.93 3.73 9.37
C GLU A 86 -3.63 4.77 8.27
N GLN A 87 -2.41 5.31 8.26
CA GLN A 87 -1.99 6.23 7.22
C GLN A 87 -1.85 5.54 5.86
N MET A 88 -1.27 4.33 5.84
CA MET A 88 -1.18 3.52 4.63
C MET A 88 -2.56 3.17 4.06
N ILE A 89 -3.53 2.82 4.91
CA ILE A 89 -4.92 2.56 4.50
C ILE A 89 -5.52 3.80 3.82
N LYS A 90 -5.35 5.00 4.40
CA LYS A 90 -5.81 6.26 3.79
C LYS A 90 -5.13 6.55 2.46
N THR A 91 -3.83 6.31 2.37
CA THR A 91 -3.07 6.48 1.13
C THR A 91 -3.54 5.50 0.07
N ALA A 92 -3.77 4.24 0.44
CA ALA A 92 -4.26 3.20 -0.45
C ALA A 92 -5.68 3.51 -0.95
N GLN A 93 -6.56 4.00 -0.07
CA GLN A 93 -7.88 4.49 -0.46
C GLN A 93 -7.79 5.62 -1.50
N ASN A 94 -6.88 6.58 -1.30
CA ASN A 94 -6.65 7.64 -2.27
C ASN A 94 -6.13 7.11 -3.62
N VAL A 95 -5.25 6.10 -3.62
CA VAL A 95 -4.81 5.43 -4.85
C VAL A 95 -6.00 4.82 -5.60
N ILE A 96 -6.88 4.10 -4.90
CA ILE A 96 -8.08 3.47 -5.45
C ILE A 96 -9.06 4.51 -6.03
N ASP A 97 -9.30 5.61 -5.30
CA ASP A 97 -10.14 6.71 -5.77
C ASP A 97 -9.58 7.36 -7.04
N LYS A 98 -8.24 7.51 -7.14
CA LYS A 98 -7.58 8.02 -8.35
C LYS A 98 -7.65 7.03 -9.52
N ALA A 99 -7.71 5.73 -9.25
CA ALA A 99 -7.95 4.69 -10.24
C ALA A 99 -9.35 4.76 -10.88
N GLY A 100 -10.27 5.51 -10.27
CA GLY A 100 -11.68 5.58 -10.68
C GLY A 100 -12.54 4.46 -10.09
N MET A 101 -12.02 3.66 -9.16
CA MET A 101 -12.76 2.63 -8.42
C MET A 101 -13.53 3.25 -7.24
N LYS A 102 -14.41 4.21 -7.55
CA LYS A 102 -15.30 4.83 -6.55
C LYS A 102 -16.33 3.80 -6.07
N GLY A 103 -16.01 3.08 -5.00
CA GLY A 103 -16.86 2.04 -4.42
C GLY A 103 -16.12 1.04 -3.54
N THR A 104 -14.80 0.89 -3.73
CA THR A 104 -13.98 0.03 -2.88
C THR A 104 -13.52 0.81 -1.64
N THR A 105 -13.88 0.31 -0.45
CA THR A 105 -13.51 0.91 0.84
C THR A 105 -12.62 -0.07 1.58
N LEU A 106 -11.41 0.34 1.91
CA LEU A 106 -10.49 -0.44 2.75
C LEU A 106 -10.92 -0.35 4.22
N THR A 107 -10.85 -1.46 4.95
CA THR A 107 -11.24 -1.56 6.37
C THR A 107 -10.08 -1.83 7.33
#